data_AF-A0A171DGZ6-F1
#
_entry.id   AF-A0A171DGZ6-F1
#
_cell.length_a   1.000
_cell.length_b   1.000
_cell.length_c   1.000
_cell.angle_alpha   90.00
_cell.angle_beta   90.00
_cell.angle_gamma   90.00
#
_symmetry.space_group_name_H-M   'P 1'
#
loop_
_entity.id
_entity.type
_entity.pdbx_description
1 polymer ?
#
loop_
_entity_poly.entity_id
_entity_poly.type
_entity_poly.pdbx_seq_one_letter_code
_entity_poly.pdbx_strand_id
1 'polypeptide(L)' 'MDEPRRIAIALGDPAGIGSEVVLKALANRRVQQTVEPVLFCCRRWLLE' A
#
# COMPACT_ATOMS: atom_id res chain seq x y z
N MET A 1 -2.00 -6.00 -22.22
CA MET A 1 -1.74 -6.04 -20.76
C MET A 1 -2.90 -5.32 -20.14
N ASP A 2 -3.61 -5.94 -19.19
CA ASP A 2 -4.72 -5.29 -18.49
C ASP A 2 -4.21 -4.05 -17.74
N GLU A 3 -5.04 -3.02 -17.66
CA GLU A 3 -4.74 -1.81 -16.89
C GLU A 3 -4.65 -2.14 -15.38
N PRO A 4 -3.71 -1.54 -14.62
CA PRO A 4 -3.61 -1.75 -13.19
C PRO A 4 -4.93 -1.42 -12.49
N ARG A 5 -5.39 -2.32 -11.62
CA ARG A 5 -6.67 -2.11 -10.92
C ARG A 5 -6.49 -1.13 -9.78
N ARG A 6 -7.31 -0.08 -9.77
CA ARG A 6 -7.33 0.87 -8.66
C ARG A 6 -7.98 0.27 -7.41
N ILE A 7 -7.27 0.25 -6.30
CA ILE A 7 -7.75 -0.33 -5.03
C ILE A 7 -7.49 0.60 -3.84
N ALA A 8 -8.41 0.60 -2.88
CA ALA A 8 -8.22 1.25 -1.59
C ALA A 8 -7.55 0.28 -0.61
N ILE A 9 -6.51 0.72 0.08
CA ILE A 9 -5.82 -0.06 1.12
C ILE A 9 -5.87 0.74 2.44
N ALA A 10 -6.65 0.26 3.39
CA ALA A 10 -6.62 0.76 4.77
C ALA A 10 -5.42 0.15 5.50
N LEU A 11 -4.56 0.97 6.11
CA LEU A 11 -3.36 0.48 6.80
C LEU A 11 -3.65 -0.12 8.18
N GLY A 12 -4.85 0.13 8.73
CA GLY A 12 -5.25 -0.38 10.04
C GLY A 12 -4.65 0.41 11.20
N ASP A 13 -4.33 -0.29 12.29
CA ASP A 13 -3.81 0.30 13.53
C ASP A 13 -2.37 0.82 13.33
N PRO A 14 -2.05 2.10 13.67
CA PRO A 14 -0.68 2.64 13.71
C PRO A 14 0.36 1.78 14.40
N ALA A 15 -0.01 1.16 15.53
CA ALA A 15 0.90 0.40 16.37
C ALA A 15 1.07 -1.04 15.87
N GLY A 16 0.28 -1.44 14.88
CA GLY A 16 0.42 -2.72 14.18
C GLY A 16 1.42 -2.66 13.02
N ILE A 17 1.54 -3.78 12.32
CA ILE A 17 2.51 -3.95 11.20
C ILE A 17 1.93 -3.61 9.82
N GLY A 18 0.71 -3.07 9.75
CA GLY A 18 0.00 -2.87 8.49
C GLY A 18 0.78 -2.00 7.49
N SER A 19 1.36 -0.90 7.96
CA SER A 19 2.23 -0.03 7.17
C SER A 19 3.44 -0.77 6.60
N GLU A 20 4.13 -1.57 7.43
CA GLU A 20 5.32 -2.31 7.00
C GLU A 20 4.98 -3.34 5.91
N VAL A 21 3.94 -4.15 6.13
CA VAL A 21 3.53 -5.20 5.19
C VAL A 21 3.08 -4.59 3.86
N VAL A 22 2.31 -3.50 3.91
CA VAL A 22 1.84 -2.80 2.70
C VAL A 22 3.01 -2.20 1.94
N LEU A 23 3.93 -1.48 2.60
CA LEU A 23 5.10 -0.90 1.92
C LEU A 23 6.00 -1.98 1.29
N LYS A 24 6.21 -3.11 1.98
CA LYS A 24 6.94 -4.27 1.43
C LYS A 24 6.23 -4.86 0.20
N ALA A 25 4.90 -4.99 0.24
CA ALA A 25 4.14 -5.47 -0.90
C ALA A 25 4.22 -4.50 -2.09
N LEU A 26 4.14 -3.19 -1.84
CA LEU A 26 4.22 -2.16 -2.88
C LEU A 26 5.63 -2.02 -3.50
N ALA A 27 6.68 -2.52 -2.84
CA ALA A 27 8.01 -2.64 -3.42
C ALA A 27 8.14 -3.81 -4.42
N ASN A 28 7.15 -4.71 -4.50
CA ASN A 28 7.17 -5.87 -5.40
C ASN A 28 6.73 -5.48 -6.82
N ARG A 29 7.57 -5.73 -7.83
CA ARG A 29 7.26 -5.43 -9.25
C ARG A 29 5.94 -6.04 -9.74
N ARG A 30 5.61 -7.26 -9.32
CA ARG A 30 4.36 -7.91 -9.72
C ARG A 30 3.15 -7.13 -9.20
N VAL A 31 3.24 -6.60 -7.99
CA VAL A 31 2.19 -5.79 -7.37
C VAL A 31 2.06 -4.46 -8.13
N GLN A 32 3.18 -3.78 -8.38
CA GLN A 32 3.21 -2.51 -9.13
C GLN A 32 2.62 -2.63 -10.55
N GLN A 33 2.75 -3.79 -11.20
CA GLN A 33 2.18 -4.06 -12.51
C GLN A 33 0.69 -4.45 -12.46
N THR A 34 0.17 -4.83 -11.28
CA THR A 34 -1.18 -5.37 -11.13
C THR A 34 -2.16 -4.33 -10.57
N VAL A 35 -1.69 -3.42 -9.71
CA VAL A 35 -2.57 -2.50 -8.96
C VAL A 35 -2.10 -1.06 -8.99
N GLU A 36 -3.07 -0.14 -8.95
CA GLU A 36 -2.88 1.28 -8.60
C GLU A 36 -3.40 1.49 -7.16
N PRO A 37 -2.54 1.46 -6.14
CA PRO A 37 -2.97 1.51 -4.74
C PRO A 37 -3.26 2.95 -4.28
N VAL A 38 -4.37 3.13 -3.56
CA VAL A 38 -4.68 4.35 -2.80
C VAL A 38 -4.63 4.00 -1.31
N LEU A 39 -3.65 4.58 -0.60
CA LEU A 39 -3.46 4.33 0.83
C LEU A 39 -4.36 5.24 1.67
N PHE A 40 -5.19 4.63 2.53
CA PHE A 40 -6.03 5.32 3.49
C PHE A 40 -5.37 5.23 4.88
N CYS A 41 -4.61 6.28 5.23
CA CYS A 41 -3.86 6.37 6.49
C CYS A 41 -3.43 7.81 6.81
N CYS A 42 -2.83 8.00 8.00
CA CYS A 42 -2.10 9.22 8.31
C CYS A 42 -0.75 9.22 7.57
N ARG A 43 -0.56 10.14 6.61
CA ARG A 43 0.68 10.26 5.82
C ARG A 43 1.94 10.37 6.68
N ARG A 44 1.85 10.99 7.86
CA ARG A 44 2.98 11.18 8.77
C ARG A 44 3.63 9.86 9.18
N TRP A 45 2.85 8.80 9.38
CA TRP A 45 3.38 7.49 9.81
C TRP A 45 4.11 6.71 8.71
N LEU A 46 4.13 7.23 7.47
CA LEU A 46 4.90 6.65 6.36
C LEU A 46 6.24 7.36 6.15
N LEU A 47 6.50 8.45 6.88
CA LEU A 47 7.65 9.34 6.68
C LEU A 47 8.56 9.40 7.91
N GLU A 48 8.14 8.79 9.01
CA GLU A 48 8.97 8.51 10.18
C GLU A 48 9.73 7.20 9.95
#